data_AF-A0A954W7H2-F1
#
_entry.id   AF-A0A954W7H2-F1
#
_cell.length_a   1.000
_cell.length_b   1.000
_cell.length_c   1.000
_cell.angle_alpha   90.00
_cell.angle_beta   90.00
_cell.angle_gamma   90.00
#
_symmetry.space_group_name_H-M   'P 1'
#
loop_
_entity.id
_entity.type
_entity.pdbx_description
1 polymer ?
#
loop_
_entity_poly.entity_id
_entity_poly.type
_entity_poly.pdbx_seq_one_letter_code
_entity_poly.pdbx_strand_id
1 'polypeptide(L)'
;PAPEAPAEPTPASNAPTKHPTSTYLQLGDAFWNHYAQTMRPVIGDSAFTELERRAMLNLAGCLIARVDGKSKAEYLTDERQQELVRQTARMIFAAPLSSWSEATASLHSR
;
A
#
# COMPACT_ATOMS: atom_id res chain seq x y z
N PRO A 1 -43.53 -21.78 -18.33
CA PRO A 1 -42.85 -21.22 -17.13
C PRO A 1 -41.39 -21.70 -17.04
N ALA A 2 -40.45 -20.77 -17.23
CA ALA A 2 -39.01 -21.06 -17.10
C ALA A 2 -38.61 -21.20 -15.61
N PRO A 3 -37.62 -22.04 -15.27
CA PRO A 3 -37.15 -22.19 -13.90
C PRO A 3 -36.43 -20.93 -13.43
N GLU A 4 -36.80 -20.47 -12.23
CA GLU A 4 -36.23 -19.33 -11.53
C GLU A 4 -34.76 -19.60 -11.19
N ALA A 5 -33.86 -18.71 -11.59
CA ALA A 5 -32.43 -18.84 -11.33
C ALA A 5 -32.13 -18.70 -9.82
N PRO A 6 -31.15 -19.45 -9.28
CA PRO A 6 -30.81 -19.36 -7.86
C PRO A 6 -30.30 -17.95 -7.52
N ALA A 7 -30.80 -17.41 -6.41
CA ALA A 7 -30.44 -16.09 -5.90
C ALA A 7 -28.92 -15.97 -5.69
N GLU A 8 -28.34 -14.88 -6.19
CA GLU A 8 -26.93 -14.54 -5.98
C GLU A 8 -26.63 -14.42 -4.46
N PRO A 9 -25.48 -14.94 -4.00
CA PRO A 9 -25.08 -14.75 -2.61
C PRO A 9 -24.88 -13.26 -2.32
N THR A 10 -25.55 -12.77 -1.28
CA THR A 10 -25.43 -11.40 -0.79
C THR A 10 -23.96 -11.04 -0.59
N PRO A 11 -23.43 -9.94 -1.17
CA PRO A 11 -22.05 -9.55 -0.96
C PRO A 11 -21.81 -9.32 0.53
N ALA A 12 -20.72 -9.92 1.03
CA ALA A 12 -20.29 -9.74 2.41
C ALA A 12 -20.21 -8.25 2.75
N SER A 13 -20.70 -7.89 3.93
CA SER A 13 -20.66 -6.53 4.46
C SER A 13 -19.23 -5.97 4.40
N ASN A 14 -19.01 -4.94 3.57
CA ASN A 14 -17.74 -4.21 3.41
C ASN A 14 -17.41 -3.31 4.61
N ALA A 15 -17.94 -3.60 5.81
CA ALA A 15 -17.62 -2.83 7.01
C ALA A 15 -16.13 -3.02 7.31
N PRO A 16 -15.33 -1.94 7.39
CA PRO A 16 -13.91 -2.05 7.66
C PRO A 16 -13.68 -2.62 9.06
N THR A 17 -13.29 -3.89 9.14
CA THR A 17 -12.69 -4.46 10.35
C THR A 17 -11.42 -3.67 10.67
N LYS A 18 -11.38 -3.03 11.84
CA LYS A 18 -10.17 -2.33 12.30
C LYS A 18 -9.11 -3.38 12.65
N HIS A 19 -8.25 -3.71 11.69
CA HIS A 19 -7.03 -4.47 11.98
C HIS A 19 -6.01 -3.56 12.67
N PRO A 20 -5.22 -4.07 13.63
CA PRO A 20 -4.11 -3.30 14.16
C PRO A 20 -3.15 -2.93 13.02
N THR A 21 -2.63 -1.70 13.04
CA THR A 21 -1.68 -1.20 12.02
C THR A 21 -0.51 -2.16 11.79
N SER A 22 -0.07 -2.87 12.84
CA SER A 22 1.00 -3.86 12.74
C SER A 22 0.66 -5.04 11.83
N THR A 23 -0.62 -5.42 11.70
CA THR A 23 -1.04 -6.52 10.81
C THR A 23 -0.81 -6.17 9.34
N TYR A 24 -1.09 -4.93 8.92
CA TYR A 24 -0.86 -4.52 7.53
C TYR A 24 0.63 -4.38 7.22
N LEU A 25 1.43 -3.90 8.16
CA LEU A 25 2.88 -3.83 7.98
C LEU A 25 3.51 -5.22 7.91
N GLN A 26 3.07 -6.17 8.74
CA GLN A 26 3.49 -7.58 8.69
C GLN A 26 3.17 -8.23 7.34
N LEU A 27 2.02 -7.93 6.75
CA LEU A 27 1.69 -8.41 5.40
C LEU A 27 2.64 -7.84 4.34
N GLY A 28 2.98 -6.55 4.47
CA GLY A 28 4.00 -5.92 3.61
C GLY A 28 5.37 -6.58 3.77
N ASP A 29 5.79 -6.85 5.00
CA ASP A 29 7.07 -7.54 5.28
C ASP A 29 7.07 -8.96 4.67
N ALA A 30 6.00 -9.72 4.87
CA ALA A 30 5.86 -11.05 4.30
C ALA A 30 5.92 -11.02 2.76
N PHE A 31 5.20 -10.08 2.13
CA PHE A 31 5.23 -9.89 0.69
C PHE A 31 6.64 -9.57 0.18
N TRP A 32 7.29 -8.54 0.73
CA TRP A 32 8.59 -8.10 0.24
C TRP A 32 9.68 -9.14 0.46
N ASN A 33 9.65 -9.85 1.59
CA ASN A 33 10.57 -10.95 1.86
C ASN A 33 10.43 -12.06 0.82
N HIS A 34 9.20 -12.52 0.55
CA HIS A 34 8.97 -13.58 -0.42
C HIS A 34 9.25 -13.13 -1.86
N TYR A 35 8.85 -11.90 -2.21
CA TYR A 35 9.08 -11.31 -3.52
C TYR A 35 10.58 -11.15 -3.80
N ALA A 36 11.36 -10.69 -2.82
CA ALA A 36 12.82 -10.61 -2.92
C ALA A 36 13.47 -11.99 -3.12
N GLN A 37 13.08 -12.99 -2.32
CA GLN A 37 13.58 -14.36 -2.46
C GLN A 37 13.31 -14.96 -3.84
N THR A 38 12.18 -14.60 -4.45
CA THR A 38 11.76 -15.13 -5.74
C THR A 38 12.40 -14.37 -6.91
N MET A 39 12.47 -13.05 -6.83
CA MET A 39 12.88 -12.21 -7.95
C MET A 39 14.38 -11.98 -8.03
N ARG A 40 15.09 -11.87 -6.90
CA ARG A 40 16.55 -11.63 -6.91
C ARG A 40 17.32 -12.68 -7.73
N PRO A 41 17.02 -13.98 -7.66
CA PRO A 41 17.68 -14.97 -8.52
C PRO A 41 17.41 -14.80 -10.02
N VAL A 42 16.31 -14.15 -10.39
CA VAL A 42 15.87 -13.98 -11.79
C VAL A 42 16.43 -12.70 -12.41
N ILE A 43 16.41 -11.59 -11.66
CA ILE A 43 16.78 -10.26 -12.20
C ILE A 43 18.13 -9.74 -11.67
N GLY A 44 18.69 -10.38 -10.65
CA GLY A 44 19.92 -9.95 -9.97
C GLY A 44 19.69 -8.83 -8.95
N ASP A 45 20.65 -8.67 -8.04
CA ASP A 45 20.52 -7.75 -6.90
C ASP A 45 20.42 -6.28 -7.32
N SER A 46 21.24 -5.83 -8.27
CA SER A 46 21.23 -4.44 -8.72
C SER A 46 19.90 -4.04 -9.35
N ALA A 47 19.31 -4.92 -10.17
CA ALA A 47 18.01 -4.64 -10.79
C ALA A 47 16.88 -4.68 -9.75
N PHE A 48 16.96 -5.59 -8.77
CA PHE A 48 15.99 -5.65 -7.69
C PHE A 48 16.01 -4.39 -6.82
N THR A 49 17.19 -3.88 -6.45
CA THR A 49 17.32 -2.63 -5.68
C THR A 49 16.66 -1.45 -6.41
N GLU A 50 16.87 -1.33 -7.73
CA GLU A 50 16.22 -0.27 -8.52
C GLU A 50 14.70 -0.47 -8.63
N LEU A 51 14.25 -1.72 -8.75
CA LEU A 51 12.83 -2.06 -8.72
C LEU A 51 12.18 -1.63 -7.39
N GLU A 52 12.82 -1.94 -6.28
CA GLU A 52 12.30 -1.62 -4.94
C GLU A 52 12.24 -0.11 -4.72
N ARG A 53 13.31 0.62 -5.11
CA ARG A 53 13.32 2.09 -5.10
C ARG A 53 12.18 2.68 -5.92
N ARG A 54 11.92 2.16 -7.13
CA ARG A 54 10.78 2.59 -7.97
C ARG A 54 9.43 2.24 -7.34
N ALA A 55 9.33 1.12 -6.63
CA ALA A 55 8.13 0.75 -5.91
C ALA A 55 7.82 1.73 -4.77
N MET A 56 8.84 2.21 -4.04
CA MET A 56 8.65 3.23 -3.00
C MET A 56 8.17 4.57 -3.58
N LEU A 57 8.70 4.99 -4.73
CA LEU A 57 8.20 6.17 -5.44
C LEU A 57 6.75 5.99 -5.92
N ASN A 58 6.42 4.81 -6.44
CA ASN A 58 5.04 4.49 -6.82
C ASN A 58 4.09 4.50 -5.62
N LEU A 59 4.53 4.01 -4.46
CA LEU A 59 3.76 4.08 -3.21
C LEU A 59 3.42 5.54 -2.86
N ALA A 60 4.39 6.45 -2.94
CA ALA A 60 4.14 7.88 -2.72
C ALA A 60 3.10 8.46 -3.69
N GLY A 61 3.20 8.09 -4.98
CA GLY A 61 2.21 8.47 -5.99
C GLY A 61 0.82 7.94 -5.68
N CYS A 62 0.72 6.67 -5.26
CA CYS A 62 -0.54 6.07 -4.84
C CYS A 62 -1.14 6.76 -3.60
N LEU A 63 -0.32 7.14 -2.61
CA LEU A 63 -0.78 7.86 -1.42
C LEU A 63 -1.40 9.21 -1.80
N ILE A 64 -0.73 10.01 -2.64
CA ILE A 64 -1.31 11.28 -3.15
C ILE A 64 -2.59 11.03 -3.94
N ALA A 65 -2.63 10.00 -4.78
CA ALA A 65 -3.82 9.70 -5.57
C ALA A 65 -5.06 9.40 -4.71
N ARG A 66 -4.87 8.88 -3.49
CA ARG A 66 -5.94 8.58 -2.52
C ARG A 66 -6.49 9.81 -1.80
N VAL A 67 -5.82 10.96 -1.84
CA VAL A 67 -6.28 12.20 -1.20
C VAL A 67 -6.61 13.30 -2.21
N ASP A 68 -5.77 13.46 -3.23
CA ASP A 68 -5.83 14.59 -4.17
C ASP A 68 -6.04 14.15 -5.62
N GLY A 69 -5.95 12.85 -5.92
CA GLY A 69 -6.08 12.31 -7.27
C GLY A 69 -7.52 11.99 -7.69
N LYS A 70 -7.63 11.22 -8.79
CA LYS A 70 -8.91 10.71 -9.32
C LYS A 70 -9.45 9.51 -8.54
N SER A 71 -8.62 8.83 -7.75
CA SER A 71 -8.97 7.62 -6.99
C SER A 71 -8.95 7.88 -5.50
N LYS A 72 -9.72 8.88 -5.05
CA LYS A 72 -9.74 9.28 -3.64
C LYS A 72 -10.34 8.19 -2.76
N ALA A 73 -9.81 8.04 -1.55
CA ALA A 73 -10.41 7.23 -0.51
C ALA A 73 -11.58 8.00 0.10
N GLU A 74 -12.79 7.77 -0.38
CA GLU A 74 -14.00 8.50 0.06
C GLU A 74 -14.29 8.34 1.57
N TYR A 75 -13.78 7.28 2.18
CA TYR A 75 -13.87 7.04 3.62
C TYR A 75 -12.86 7.83 4.46
N LEU A 76 -11.87 8.49 3.84
CA LEU A 76 -10.86 9.29 4.52
C LEU A 76 -11.28 10.77 4.57
N THR A 77 -12.23 11.09 5.46
CA THR A 77 -12.85 12.43 5.52
C THR A 77 -12.17 13.39 6.49
N ASP A 78 -11.37 12.91 7.45
CA ASP A 78 -10.62 13.77 8.39
C ASP A 78 -9.44 14.43 7.67
N GLU A 79 -9.48 15.75 7.53
CA GLU A 79 -8.43 16.55 6.90
C GLU A 79 -7.05 16.37 7.55
N ARG A 80 -6.99 16.12 8.86
CA ARG A 80 -5.69 15.85 9.52
C ARG A 80 -5.10 14.53 9.05
N GLN A 81 -5.95 13.52 8.81
CA GLN A 81 -5.51 12.23 8.29
C GLN A 81 -5.12 12.34 6.82
N GLN A 82 -5.87 13.11 6.02
CA GLN A 82 -5.49 13.39 4.63
C GLN A 82 -4.15 14.13 4.56
N GLU A 83 -3.94 15.14 5.41
CA GLU A 83 -2.67 15.87 5.46
C GLU A 83 -1.51 14.98 5.92
N LEU A 84 -1.72 14.06 6.86
CA LEU A 84 -0.71 13.06 7.22
C LEU A 84 -0.30 12.19 6.01
N VAL A 85 -1.27 11.77 5.19
CA VAL A 85 -1.00 11.04 3.94
C VAL A 85 -0.21 11.90 2.97
N ARG A 86 -0.59 13.18 2.77
CA ARG A 86 0.14 14.12 1.90
C ARG A 86 1.59 14.31 2.37
N GLN A 87 1.81 14.54 3.66
CA GLN A 87 3.14 14.72 4.23
C GLN A 87 4.00 13.48 4.07
N THR A 88 3.42 12.30 4.29
CA THR A 88 4.12 11.02 4.11
C THR A 88 4.57 10.86 2.66
N ALA A 89 3.68 11.11 1.69
CA ALA A 89 4.05 11.00 0.28
C ALA A 89 5.08 12.06 -0.15
N ARG A 90 4.94 13.32 0.29
CA ARG A 90 5.90 14.39 0.01
C ARG A 90 7.30 14.06 0.55
N MET A 91 7.38 13.47 1.74
CA MET A 91 8.64 13.00 2.33
C MET A 91 9.31 11.97 1.42
N ILE A 92 8.55 10.95 0.98
CA ILE A 92 9.09 9.89 0.12
C ILE A 92 9.55 10.48 -1.23
N PHE A 93 8.86 11.49 -1.78
CA PHE A 93 9.35 12.16 -2.99
C PHE A 93 10.60 13.01 -2.75
N ALA A 94 10.71 13.69 -1.61
CA ALA A 94 11.83 14.57 -1.28
C ALA A 94 13.11 13.80 -0.95
N ALA A 95 12.99 12.67 -0.25
CA ALA A 95 14.06 11.75 0.05
C ALA A 95 13.59 10.32 -0.31
N PRO A 96 13.77 9.90 -1.58
CA PRO A 96 13.32 8.60 -2.05
C PRO A 96 13.90 7.47 -1.21
N LEU A 97 13.00 6.79 -0.50
CA LEU A 97 13.34 5.58 0.22
C LEU A 97 13.79 4.50 -0.75
N SER A 98 14.85 3.81 -0.37
CA SER A 98 15.50 2.80 -1.19
C SER A 98 14.91 1.41 -1.01
N SER A 99 14.18 1.19 0.10
CA SER A 99 13.61 -0.10 0.46
C SER A 99 12.31 -0.01 1.26
N TRP A 100 11.55 -1.10 1.28
CA TRP A 100 10.38 -1.26 2.14
C TRP A 100 10.74 -1.19 3.62
N SER A 101 11.87 -1.77 4.02
CA SER A 101 12.34 -1.75 5.41
C SER A 101 12.60 -0.32 5.90
N GLU A 102 13.16 0.54 5.04
CA GLU A 102 13.36 1.96 5.34
C GLU A 102 12.01 2.69 5.50
N ALA A 103 11.04 2.36 4.65
CA ALA A 103 9.69 2.91 4.73
C ALA A 103 8.98 2.57 6.03
N THR A 104 8.98 1.30 6.43
CA THR A 104 8.32 0.88 7.67
C THR A 104 9.04 1.41 8.90
N ALA A 105 10.38 1.50 8.89
CA ALA A 105 11.13 2.15 9.97
C ALA A 105 10.75 3.62 10.16
N SER A 106 10.58 4.36 9.06
CA SER A 106 10.20 5.79 9.10
C SER A 106 8.80 6.05 9.68
N LEU A 107 7.92 5.04 9.62
CA LEU A 107 6.55 5.09 10.15
C LEU A 107 6.51 4.76 11.65
N HIS A 108 7.42 3.92 12.16
CA HIS A 108 7.49 3.59 13.59
C HIS A 108 8.14 4.69 14.43
N SER A 109 8.95 5.57 13.83
CA SER A 109 9.61 6.69 14.50
C SER A 109 8.74 7.94 14.63
N ARG A 110 7.42 7.83 14.44
CA ARG A 110 6.44 8.93 14.43
C ARG A 110 5.28 8.62 15.36
#